data_AF-A0A8T5QGI0-F1
#
_entry.id   AF-A0A8T5QGI0-F1
#
_cell.length_a   1.000
_cell.length_b   1.000
_cell.length_c   1.000
_cell.angle_alpha   90.00
_cell.angle_beta   90.00
_cell.angle_gamma   90.00
#
_symmetry.space_group_name_H-M   'P 1'
#
loop_
_entity.id
_entity.type
_entity.pdbx_description
1 polymer ?
#
loop_
_entity_poly.entity_id
_entity_poly.type
_entity_poly.pdbx_seq_one_letter_code
_entity_poly.pdbx_strand_id
1 'polypeptide(L)'
;MNQEEKEVVKEVYEAIDKLKDLPVIVEGKKDKKALEAIGFKKVITLNKALYKVCEEISDKKVMILTDLDKEGKQIYGRLKKDLNKRGVLVDDKLRNLLFRTSLRQIEGLTHYLDKLDEL
;
A
#
# COMPACT_ATOMS: atom_id res chain seq x y z
N MET A 1 -23.37 -5.83 -2.19
CA MET A 1 -22.27 -5.86 -3.17
C MET A 1 -22.65 -6.73 -4.34
N ASN A 2 -22.25 -6.34 -5.56
CA ASN A 2 -22.36 -7.22 -6.71
C ASN A 2 -21.27 -8.33 -6.65
N GLN A 3 -21.35 -9.32 -7.53
CA GLN A 3 -20.42 -10.46 -7.54
C GLN A 3 -18.96 -10.03 -7.78
N GLU A 4 -18.76 -9.02 -8.63
CA GLU A 4 -17.45 -8.49 -8.98
C GLU A 4 -16.77 -7.82 -7.77
N GLU A 5 -17.51 -7.02 -7.00
CA GLU A 5 -17.01 -6.40 -5.77
C GLU A 5 -16.58 -7.45 -4.75
N LYS A 6 -17.33 -8.56 -4.59
CA LYS A 6 -16.97 -9.64 -3.65
C LYS A 6 -15.67 -10.34 -4.07
N GLU A 7 -15.46 -10.51 -5.36
CA GLU A 7 -14.24 -11.12 -5.90
C GLU A 7 -13.01 -10.23 -5.67
N VAL A 8 -13.13 -8.92 -5.94
CA VAL A 8 -12.05 -7.95 -5.68
C VAL A 8 -11.65 -7.96 -4.20
N VAL A 9 -12.63 -8.01 -3.29
CA VAL A 9 -12.37 -8.02 -1.84
C VAL A 9 -11.60 -9.26 -1.42
N LYS A 10 -12.00 -10.43 -1.93
CA LYS A 10 -11.25 -11.67 -1.71
C LYS A 10 -9.81 -11.56 -2.20
N GLU A 11 -9.59 -11.01 -3.40
CA GLU A 11 -8.26 -10.77 -3.94
C GLU A 11 -7.43 -9.82 -3.06
N VAL A 12 -8.05 -8.77 -2.49
CA VAL A 12 -7.41 -7.83 -1.56
C VAL A 12 -6.96 -8.55 -0.28
N TYR A 13 -7.84 -9.34 0.35
CA TYR A 13 -7.49 -10.11 1.54
C TYR A 13 -6.34 -11.09 1.27
N GLU A 14 -6.39 -11.83 0.17
CA GLU A 14 -5.32 -12.74 -0.22
C GLU A 14 -4.00 -12.00 -0.49
N ALA A 15 -4.05 -10.81 -1.07
CA ALA A 15 -2.88 -10.00 -1.31
C ALA A 15 -2.28 -9.46 0.00
N ILE A 16 -3.12 -8.98 0.93
CA ILE A 16 -2.68 -8.55 2.27
C ILE A 16 -1.98 -9.71 2.97
N ASP A 17 -2.59 -10.88 3.03
CA ASP A 17 -2.02 -12.03 3.74
C ASP A 17 -0.64 -12.44 3.19
N LYS A 18 -0.48 -12.43 1.86
CA LYS A 18 0.77 -12.78 1.18
C LYS A 18 1.86 -11.72 1.29
N LEU A 19 1.48 -10.45 1.51
CA LEU A 19 2.40 -9.32 1.35
C LEU A 19 2.67 -8.56 2.67
N LYS A 20 1.90 -8.77 3.73
CA LYS A 20 2.00 -8.01 5.01
C LYS A 20 3.37 -8.05 5.71
N ASP A 21 4.21 -9.02 5.36
CA ASP A 21 5.58 -9.14 5.88
C ASP A 21 6.63 -8.38 5.04
N LEU A 22 6.28 -7.94 3.82
CA LEU A 22 7.13 -7.05 3.03
C LEU A 22 7.12 -5.63 3.61
N PRO A 23 8.25 -4.90 3.54
CA PRO A 23 8.22 -3.49 3.86
C PRO A 23 7.29 -2.74 2.92
N VAL A 24 6.56 -1.78 3.48
CA VAL A 24 5.60 -0.95 2.74
C VAL A 24 5.85 0.52 3.04
N ILE A 25 5.96 1.32 1.99
CA ILE A 25 6.08 2.77 2.08
C ILE A 25 4.69 3.38 1.95
N VAL A 26 4.33 4.23 2.91
CA VAL A 26 3.07 5.00 2.95
C VAL A 26 3.35 6.49 3.16
N GLU A 27 2.40 7.35 2.83
CA GLU A 27 2.58 8.80 2.91
C GLU A 27 2.60 9.28 4.37
N GLY A 28 1.61 8.86 5.16
CA GLY A 28 1.36 9.42 6.49
C GLY A 28 1.33 8.43 7.64
N LYS A 29 1.28 8.97 8.86
CA LYS A 29 1.15 8.18 10.10
C LYS A 29 -0.23 7.50 10.23
N LYS A 30 -1.27 8.07 9.62
CA LYS A 30 -2.62 7.48 9.66
C LYS A 30 -2.70 6.23 8.78
N ASP A 31 -2.14 6.27 7.58
CA ASP A 31 -1.96 5.10 6.72
C ASP A 31 -1.19 3.99 7.45
N LYS A 32 -0.10 4.38 8.12
CA LYS A 32 0.68 3.46 8.95
C LYS A 32 -0.18 2.73 9.97
N LYS A 33 -0.99 3.47 10.74
CA LYS A 33 -1.88 2.88 11.74
C LYS A 33 -2.92 1.95 11.09
N ALA A 34 -3.49 2.34 9.95
CA ALA A 34 -4.46 1.51 9.24
C ALA A 34 -3.84 0.19 8.76
N LEU A 35 -2.63 0.22 8.20
CA LEU A 35 -1.91 -0.98 7.78
C LEU A 35 -1.46 -1.86 8.96
N GLU A 36 -0.98 -1.26 10.05
CA GLU A 36 -0.62 -2.00 11.25
C GLU A 36 -1.83 -2.72 11.86
N ALA A 37 -3.00 -2.08 11.86
CA ALA A 37 -4.25 -2.68 12.36
C ALA A 37 -4.68 -3.94 11.59
N ILE A 38 -4.32 -4.05 10.30
CA ILE A 38 -4.62 -5.21 9.45
C ILE A 38 -3.42 -6.16 9.28
N GLY A 39 -2.38 -6.00 10.10
CA GLY A 39 -1.30 -6.98 10.26
C GLY A 39 0.00 -6.70 9.49
N PHE A 40 0.17 -5.52 8.87
CA PHE A 40 1.46 -5.14 8.27
C PHE A 40 2.48 -4.84 9.36
N LYS A 41 3.67 -5.44 9.26
CA LYS A 41 4.70 -5.35 10.31
C LYS A 41 5.76 -4.28 10.05
N LYS A 42 6.02 -3.97 8.78
CA LYS A 42 7.15 -3.13 8.34
C LYS A 42 6.66 -1.90 7.58
N VAL A 43 5.99 -0.99 8.28
CA VAL A 43 5.42 0.22 7.65
C VAL A 43 6.34 1.44 7.82
N ILE A 44 6.74 2.01 6.69
CA ILE A 44 7.66 3.15 6.57
C ILE A 44 6.89 4.35 6.05
N THR A 45 6.95 5.47 6.78
CA THR A 45 6.25 6.72 6.41
C THR A 45 7.15 7.69 5.67
N LEU A 46 6.61 8.49 4.75
CA LEU A 46 7.30 9.61 4.09
C LEU A 46 7.46 10.83 5.03
N ASN A 47 8.27 10.70 6.07
CA ASN A 47 8.57 11.76 7.05
C ASN A 47 9.80 12.62 6.68
N LYS A 48 10.40 12.37 5.51
CA LYS A 48 11.60 13.03 4.99
C LYS A 48 11.55 13.04 3.46
N ALA A 49 12.55 13.66 2.83
CA ALA A 49 12.69 13.64 1.38
C ALA A 49 12.70 12.20 0.83
N LEU A 50 12.02 11.96 -0.30
CA LEU A 50 11.78 10.62 -0.85
C LEU A 50 13.07 9.79 -0.99
N TYR A 51 14.16 10.41 -1.47
CA TYR A 51 15.43 9.70 -1.66
C TYR A 51 16.01 9.16 -0.35
N LYS A 52 15.87 9.90 0.77
CA LYS A 52 16.33 9.43 2.09
C LYS A 52 15.50 8.26 2.60
N VAL A 53 14.19 8.25 2.31
CA VAL A 53 13.34 7.10 2.64
C VAL A 53 13.78 5.88 1.85
N CYS A 54 14.03 6.05 0.54
CA CYS A 54 14.57 4.99 -0.29
C CYS A 54 15.87 4.44 0.31
N GLU A 55 16.84 5.30 0.67
CA GLU A 55 18.14 4.91 1.25
C GLU A 55 18.03 3.97 2.47
N GLU A 56 16.96 4.09 3.25
CA GLU A 56 16.71 3.25 4.44
C GLU A 56 16.14 1.87 4.11
N ILE A 57 15.69 1.64 2.88
CA ILE A 57 15.24 0.33 2.43
C ILE A 57 16.46 -0.57 2.18
N SER A 58 16.59 -1.60 3.02
CA SER A 58 17.59 -2.67 2.90
C SER A 58 17.07 -3.90 2.17
N ASP A 59 15.75 -4.14 2.15
CA ASP A 59 15.15 -5.30 1.51
C ASP A 59 15.23 -5.21 -0.03
N LYS A 60 15.37 -6.35 -0.71
CA LYS A 60 15.39 -6.41 -2.19
C LYS A 60 14.04 -6.14 -2.83
N LYS A 61 12.96 -6.15 -2.05
CA LYS A 61 11.58 -6.02 -2.50
C LYS A 61 10.78 -5.18 -1.51
N VAL A 62 9.99 -4.24 -2.01
CA VAL A 62 9.20 -3.30 -1.20
C VAL A 62 7.85 -3.01 -1.88
N MET A 63 6.82 -2.73 -1.09
CA MET A 63 5.55 -2.20 -1.57
C MET A 63 5.50 -0.68 -1.43
N ILE A 64 4.70 -0.06 -2.29
CA ILE A 64 4.37 1.36 -2.19
C ILE A 64 2.86 1.47 -2.17
N LEU A 65 2.30 1.96 -1.07
CA LEU A 65 0.87 2.23 -0.91
C LEU A 65 0.70 3.72 -0.63
N THR A 66 0.77 4.51 -1.71
CA THR A 66 0.36 5.92 -1.74
C THR A 66 -1.13 6.04 -2.01
N ASP A 67 -1.68 7.21 -1.75
CA ASP A 67 -3.08 7.50 -2.03
C ASP A 67 -3.41 7.28 -3.52
N LEU A 68 -4.67 6.92 -3.77
CA LEU A 68 -5.16 6.50 -5.09
C LEU A 68 -5.59 7.69 -5.95
N ASP A 69 -4.94 8.83 -5.77
CA ASP A 69 -5.20 10.09 -6.46
C ASP A 69 -4.05 10.51 -7.39
N LYS A 70 -4.09 11.75 -7.87
CA LYS A 70 -3.06 12.30 -8.77
C LYS A 70 -1.72 12.51 -8.06
N GLU A 71 -1.74 12.99 -6.83
CA GLU A 71 -0.54 13.29 -6.05
C GLU A 71 0.16 12.00 -5.62
N GLY A 72 -0.59 11.04 -5.07
CA GLY A 72 -0.09 9.73 -4.72
C GLY A 72 0.48 8.96 -5.92
N LYS A 73 -0.04 9.16 -7.14
CA LYS A 73 0.57 8.64 -8.38
C LYS A 73 1.92 9.28 -8.70
N GLN A 74 2.09 10.58 -8.48
CA GLN A 74 3.38 11.25 -8.68
C GLN A 74 4.42 10.77 -7.66
N ILE A 75 4.02 10.63 -6.39
CA ILE A 75 4.87 10.11 -5.32
C ILE A 75 5.29 8.67 -5.64
N TYR A 76 4.33 7.80 -6.01
CA TYR A 76 4.61 6.43 -6.44
C TYR A 76 5.64 6.37 -7.56
N GLY A 77 5.48 7.19 -8.61
CA GLY A 77 6.39 7.22 -9.75
C GLY A 77 7.82 7.63 -9.37
N ARG A 78 7.97 8.62 -8.48
CA ARG A 78 9.28 9.07 -7.98
C ARG A 78 9.95 7.99 -7.13
N LEU A 79 9.22 7.43 -6.15
CA LEU A 79 9.73 6.35 -5.30
C LEU A 79 10.13 5.13 -6.13
N LYS A 80 9.27 4.67 -7.04
CA LYS A 80 9.56 3.52 -7.91
C LYS A 80 10.82 3.74 -8.74
N LYS A 81 10.99 4.94 -9.31
CA LYS A 81 12.20 5.29 -10.07
C LYS A 81 13.45 5.21 -9.20
N ASP A 82 13.42 5.78 -8.00
CA ASP A 82 14.59 5.83 -7.11
C ASP A 82 14.92 4.48 -6.46
N LEU A 83 13.91 3.68 -6.12
CA LEU A 83 14.07 2.30 -5.65
C LEU A 83 14.67 1.39 -6.74
N ASN A 84 14.14 1.48 -7.97
CA ASN A 84 14.64 0.69 -9.09
C ASN A 84 16.12 1.01 -9.42
N LYS A 85 16.53 2.28 -9.34
CA LYS A 85 17.95 2.67 -9.50
C LYS A 85 18.86 2.03 -8.46
N ARG A 86 18.33 1.69 -7.29
CA ARG A 86 19.03 1.00 -6.20
C ARG A 86 18.89 -0.53 -6.28
N GLY A 87 18.29 -1.07 -7.33
CA GLY A 87 18.08 -2.50 -7.50
C GLY A 87 16.99 -3.09 -6.60
N VAL A 88 16.13 -2.26 -6.01
CA VAL A 88 15.00 -2.70 -5.19
C VAL A 88 13.77 -2.90 -6.07
N LEU A 89 13.17 -4.08 -6.02
CA LEU A 89 11.95 -4.41 -6.76
C LEU A 89 10.71 -3.84 -6.06
N VAL A 90 9.87 -3.12 -6.81
CA VAL A 90 8.59 -2.62 -6.31
C VAL A 90 7.48 -3.61 -6.62
N ASP A 91 6.80 -4.10 -5.58
CA ASP A 91 5.55 -4.85 -5.70
C ASP A 91 4.36 -3.88 -5.70
N ASP A 92 3.58 -3.90 -6.78
CA ASP A 92 2.41 -3.04 -6.96
C ASP A 92 1.09 -3.80 -6.98
N LYS A 93 1.10 -5.11 -6.66
CA LYS A 93 -0.07 -5.97 -6.74
C LYS A 93 -1.22 -5.44 -5.88
N LEU A 94 -0.95 -5.20 -4.60
CA LEU A 94 -1.99 -4.71 -3.67
C LEU A 94 -2.50 -3.32 -4.10
N ARG A 95 -1.61 -2.39 -4.48
CA ARG A 95 -2.01 -1.06 -4.94
C ARG A 95 -2.93 -1.12 -6.17
N ASN A 96 -2.61 -1.98 -7.13
CA ASN A 96 -3.41 -2.18 -8.33
C ASN A 96 -4.78 -2.78 -8.02
N LEU A 97 -4.87 -3.70 -7.04
CA LEU A 97 -6.15 -4.23 -6.56
C LEU A 97 -6.99 -3.13 -5.91
N LEU A 98 -6.39 -2.29 -5.07
CA LEU A 98 -7.12 -1.21 -4.40
C LEU A 98 -7.68 -0.18 -5.39
N PHE A 99 -7.04 0.05 -6.56
CA PHE A 99 -7.61 0.88 -7.62
C PHE A 99 -8.92 0.35 -8.22
N ARG A 100 -9.22 -0.95 -8.08
CA ARG A 100 -10.50 -1.55 -8.50
C ARG A 100 -11.62 -1.33 -7.48
N THR A 101 -11.31 -0.70 -6.34
CA THR A 101 -12.26 -0.45 -5.25
C THR A 101 -12.74 1.00 -5.23
N SER A 102 -13.69 1.30 -4.36
CA SER A 102 -14.12 2.68 -4.06
C SER A 102 -13.16 3.43 -3.14
N LEU A 103 -12.10 2.78 -2.64
CA LEU A 103 -11.09 3.40 -1.79
C LEU A 103 -10.39 4.55 -2.52
N ARG A 104 -10.02 5.59 -1.76
CA ARG A 104 -9.28 6.74 -2.27
C ARG A 104 -8.01 6.99 -1.48
N GLN A 105 -8.09 6.85 -0.16
CA GLN A 105 -6.98 7.07 0.77
C GLN A 105 -6.66 5.79 1.53
N ILE A 106 -5.38 5.57 1.82
CA ILE A 106 -4.95 4.34 2.50
C ILE A 106 -5.44 4.30 3.96
N GLU A 107 -5.56 5.45 4.63
CA GLU A 107 -6.14 5.53 5.99
C GLU A 107 -7.57 4.98 6.10
N GLY A 108 -8.31 4.93 4.98
CA GLY A 108 -9.66 4.37 4.93
C GLY A 108 -9.72 2.85 4.74
N LEU A 109 -8.58 2.16 4.60
CA LEU A 109 -8.56 0.73 4.25
C LEU A 109 -9.18 -0.15 5.33
N THR A 110 -8.96 0.12 6.62
CA THR A 110 -9.58 -0.64 7.71
C THR A 110 -11.10 -0.58 7.64
N HIS A 111 -11.65 0.64 7.58
CA HIS A 111 -13.09 0.84 7.48
C HIS A 111 -13.67 0.25 6.19
N TYR A 112 -12.92 0.28 5.08
CA TYR A 112 -13.33 -0.38 3.85
C TYR A 112 -13.49 -1.88 4.08
N LEU A 113 -12.53 -2.55 4.72
CA LEU A 113 -12.59 -3.99 5.01
C LEU A 113 -13.68 -4.32 6.05
N ASP A 114 -13.80 -3.54 7.13
CA ASP A 114 -14.80 -3.76 8.19
C ASP A 114 -16.23 -3.73 7.63
N LYS A 115 -16.54 -2.73 6.79
CA LYS A 115 -17.85 -2.61 6.14
C LYS A 115 -18.20 -3.82 5.27
N LEU A 116 -17.20 -4.59 4.84
CA LEU A 116 -17.36 -5.75 3.97
C LEU A 116 -17.51 -7.05 4.77
N ASP A 117 -16.94 -7.11 5.98
CA ASP A 117 -17.06 -8.25 6.89
C ASP A 117 -18.41 -8.26 7.64
N GLU A 118 -19.06 -7.10 7.80
CA GLU A 118 -20.39 -6.95 8.41
C GLU A 118 -21.58 -7.32 7.48
N LEU A 119 -21.31 -7.84 6.27
CA LEU A 119 -22.29 -8.13 5.22
C LEU A 119 -22.29 -9.59 4.76
#